data_AF-B4H6S5-F1
#
_entry.id   AF-B4H6S5-F1
#
_cell.length_a   1.000
_cell.length_b   1.000
_cell.length_c   1.000
_cell.angle_alpha   90.00
_cell.angle_beta   90.00
_cell.angle_gamma   90.00
#
_symmetry.space_group_name_H-M   'P 1'
#
loop_
_entity.id
_entity.type
_entity.pdbx_description
1 polymer ?
#
loop_
_entity_poly.entity_id
_entity_poly.type
_entity_poly.pdbx_seq_one_letter_code
_entity_poly.pdbx_strand_id
1 'polypeptide(L)'
;MESDTLDMEGAAAALKKLSQSESAGGKETEAALSEGAPPTKKQKTVDKEDREVVDREDEDDADDDDDEEDDDEEEDDDDDDEEVPQLVAAVEGGSEEESCLERVQSTQSNLRTFRRIPVFIVDYHNDVLEFIYRCLGTRHLPLENNLLVHFDSHPDLVIPRHIAASSTYDKETMLNELSIENWIMPTLYAGHFNRMVWLKNSWCQQIPTGKHEFKIGQKDDRIGVDCPLDYFIADGNYCSSDSLQEARHVELQVYDADSDSLDPRQFITEKDAKGFVLDIDLDFFSTSNPFLEIYKDADCYNQLKEIFHFVSVEAVKKAATATISEYMATADKRQTQLEALKRIFWHLEEQRSLDGLELPDETVISPEVYAKIVHLTEQLQDKYPDDEIDWHLIFDSGSTTDNNGLPHHISSSQELEEYFANFKRFLERLPVPPVAITMAHSAQDDYCPQDQVAFIEERVLRLLKDVFGERLNDKAILQYMDDPWDVMKL
;
A
#
# COMPACT_ATOMS: atom_id res chain seq x y z
N MET A 1 5.53 24.28 16.74
CA MET A 1 6.74 24.68 15.97
C MET A 1 7.81 23.68 16.37
N GLU A 2 8.39 23.03 15.37
CA GLU A 2 9.46 22.02 15.43
C GLU A 2 9.02 20.70 16.09
N SER A 3 9.18 19.51 15.54
CA SER A 3 9.56 19.02 14.20
C SER A 3 9.21 17.52 14.24
N ASP A 4 8.13 17.10 13.58
CA ASP A 4 7.74 15.69 13.50
C ASP A 4 8.45 15.06 12.31
N THR A 5 9.68 14.59 12.54
CA THR A 5 10.34 13.62 11.67
C THR A 5 10.31 12.30 12.43
N LEU A 6 9.31 11.45 12.15
CA LEU A 6 9.25 10.10 12.69
C LEU A 6 10.05 9.17 11.79
N ASP A 7 10.92 8.42 12.45
CA ASP A 7 11.96 7.57 11.92
C ASP A 7 11.37 6.25 11.40
N MET A 8 10.97 6.24 10.12
CA MET A 8 10.46 5.06 9.40
C MET A 8 11.51 3.96 9.23
N GLU A 9 12.79 4.23 9.50
CA GLU A 9 13.80 3.18 9.54
C GLU A 9 13.55 2.19 10.68
N GLY A 10 12.80 2.55 11.73
CA GLY A 10 12.51 1.70 12.89
C GLY A 10 11.66 0.47 12.59
N ALA A 11 10.53 0.64 11.89
CA ALA A 11 9.57 -0.45 11.63
C ALA A 11 10.10 -1.46 10.60
N ALA A 12 10.72 -0.97 9.51
CA ALA A 12 11.39 -1.81 8.54
C ALA A 12 12.65 -2.49 9.11
N ALA A 13 13.39 -1.84 10.02
CA ALA A 13 14.54 -2.44 10.68
C ALA A 13 14.16 -3.45 11.79
N ALA A 14 12.99 -3.31 12.43
CA ALA A 14 12.49 -4.26 13.42
C ALA A 14 12.20 -5.63 12.76
N LEU A 15 11.50 -5.62 11.61
CA LEU A 15 11.28 -6.80 10.77
C LEU A 15 12.61 -7.40 10.26
N LYS A 16 13.58 -6.55 9.93
CA LYS A 16 14.91 -6.99 9.49
C LYS A 16 15.82 -7.51 10.61
N LYS A 17 15.60 -7.13 11.87
CA LYS A 17 16.38 -7.59 13.04
C LYS A 17 15.88 -8.91 13.59
N LEU A 18 14.57 -9.16 13.57
CA LEU A 18 13.98 -10.42 14.03
C LEU A 18 14.39 -11.62 13.15
N SER A 19 14.68 -11.40 11.85
CA SER A 19 15.18 -12.46 10.96
C SER A 19 16.66 -12.82 11.15
N GLN A 20 17.43 -12.07 11.95
CA GLN A 20 18.88 -12.29 12.14
C GLN A 20 19.27 -12.99 13.45
N SER A 21 18.32 -13.28 14.36
CA SER A 21 18.63 -13.82 15.69
C SER A 21 18.61 -15.36 15.80
N GLU A 22 18.18 -16.10 14.78
CA GLU A 22 18.25 -17.57 14.79
C GLU A 22 19.50 -18.14 14.09
N SER A 23 20.67 -18.00 14.71
CA SER A 23 21.85 -18.83 14.37
C SER A 23 22.95 -18.73 15.43
N ALA A 24 22.80 -19.43 16.56
CA ALA A 24 23.93 -19.77 17.43
C ALA A 24 23.71 -21.00 18.34
N GLY A 25 24.27 -22.14 17.93
CA GLY A 25 24.78 -23.23 18.80
C GLY A 25 23.86 -24.45 19.02
N GLY A 26 24.26 -25.70 18.77
CA GLY A 26 25.53 -26.24 18.25
C GLY A 26 25.58 -27.80 18.24
N LYS A 27 26.51 -28.33 17.41
CA LYS A 27 27.34 -29.57 17.50
C LYS A 27 26.66 -30.94 17.71
N GLU A 28 26.97 -32.06 17.03
CA GLU A 28 28.05 -32.60 16.16
C GLU A 28 27.39 -33.72 15.30
N THR A 29 27.76 -34.03 14.04
CA THR A 29 28.93 -34.84 13.63
C THR A 29 29.17 -34.78 12.10
N GLU A 30 30.46 -34.92 11.73
CA GLU A 30 31.08 -34.86 10.41
C GLU A 30 30.58 -35.86 9.34
N ALA A 31 30.51 -35.41 8.08
CA ALA A 31 31.30 -35.95 6.94
C ALA A 31 31.10 -35.11 5.66
N ALA A 32 32.21 -34.86 4.96
CA ALA A 32 32.40 -33.87 3.89
C ALA A 32 31.85 -34.26 2.48
N LEU A 33 31.51 -33.25 1.65
CA LEU A 33 32.20 -32.90 0.38
C LEU A 33 31.43 -31.84 -0.47
N SER A 34 32.13 -30.72 -0.79
CA SER A 34 32.21 -29.94 -2.08
C SER A 34 30.91 -29.56 -2.84
N GLU A 35 30.62 -28.36 -3.37
CA GLU A 35 31.31 -27.14 -3.86
C GLU A 35 30.25 -25.99 -3.76
N GLY A 36 30.53 -24.73 -3.45
CA GLY A 36 31.13 -23.72 -4.34
C GLY A 36 30.16 -22.54 -4.58
N ALA A 37 30.24 -21.48 -3.77
CA ALA A 37 29.54 -20.20 -3.94
C ALA A 37 30.53 -19.05 -4.20
N PRO A 38 30.15 -18.03 -5.00
CA PRO A 38 30.76 -16.69 -4.88
C PRO A 38 29.72 -15.54 -5.08
N PRO A 39 30.10 -14.25 -4.94
CA PRO A 39 30.55 -13.57 -3.72
C PRO A 39 29.76 -12.28 -3.41
N THR A 40 29.67 -11.90 -2.13
CA THR A 40 29.15 -10.61 -1.66
C THR A 40 30.18 -9.48 -1.83
N LYS A 41 29.73 -8.30 -2.29
CA LYS A 41 30.55 -7.08 -2.44
C LYS A 41 30.44 -6.17 -1.22
N LYS A 42 31.59 -5.52 -0.95
CA LYS A 42 31.99 -4.74 0.22
C LYS A 42 31.28 -3.39 0.35
N GLN A 43 30.89 -3.04 1.58
CA GLN A 43 30.66 -1.67 2.05
C GLN A 43 31.98 -0.90 2.20
N LYS A 44 31.94 0.40 1.91
CA LYS A 44 33.04 1.36 2.03
C LYS A 44 32.73 2.28 3.21
N THR A 45 33.54 2.21 4.26
CA THR A 45 33.50 3.12 5.41
C THR A 45 34.19 4.43 5.08
N VAL A 46 33.65 5.53 5.62
CA VAL A 46 34.21 6.88 5.57
C VAL A 46 34.73 7.19 6.98
N ASP A 47 36.05 7.31 7.12
CA ASP A 47 36.68 7.82 8.34
C ASP A 47 37.03 9.30 8.17
N LYS A 48 36.60 10.11 9.13
CA LYS A 48 37.08 11.46 9.40
C LYS A 48 38.42 11.37 10.14
N GLU A 49 39.45 12.04 9.67
CA GLU A 49 40.50 12.55 10.55
C GLU A 49 40.97 13.93 10.09
N ASP A 50 41.09 14.81 11.10
CA ASP A 50 41.69 16.13 11.09
C ASP A 50 43.11 16.14 10.50
N ARG A 51 43.51 17.28 9.89
CA ARG A 51 44.91 17.70 9.96
C ARG A 51 45.15 19.18 9.72
N GLU A 52 46.00 19.69 10.61
CA GLU A 52 46.55 21.03 10.70
C GLU A 52 47.48 21.40 9.53
N VAL A 53 47.61 22.72 9.38
CA VAL A 53 48.45 23.51 8.50
C VAL A 53 49.94 23.37 8.82
N VAL A 54 50.82 23.16 7.82
CA VAL A 54 52.18 23.75 7.75
C VAL A 54 52.69 23.88 6.30
N ASP A 55 53.36 25.02 6.09
CA ASP A 55 54.12 25.68 5.00
C ASP A 55 54.75 24.95 3.79
N ARG A 56 54.58 25.66 2.65
CA ARG A 56 55.49 26.18 1.59
C ARG A 56 56.91 25.61 1.34
N GLU A 57 57.32 25.88 0.08
CA GLU A 57 58.64 25.85 -0.60
C GLU A 57 58.76 24.65 -1.58
N ASP A 58 59.24 24.75 -2.82
CA ASP A 58 59.57 25.80 -3.81
C ASP A 58 60.09 25.03 -5.07
N GLU A 59 60.07 25.68 -6.25
CA GLU A 59 60.89 25.39 -7.46
C GLU A 59 60.70 24.04 -8.21
N ASP A 60 60.91 23.86 -9.51
CA ASP A 60 60.99 24.65 -10.76
C ASP A 60 61.18 23.61 -11.90
N ASP A 61 61.19 24.08 -13.15
CA ASP A 61 61.53 23.43 -14.44
C ASP A 61 60.40 22.61 -15.13
N ALA A 62 59.91 22.87 -16.35
CA ALA A 62 60.26 23.63 -17.57
C ALA A 62 60.32 22.67 -18.78
N ASP A 63 59.85 23.21 -19.92
CA ASP A 63 60.04 22.79 -21.32
C ASP A 63 59.24 21.57 -21.84
N ASP A 64 58.74 21.54 -23.08
CA ASP A 64 58.39 22.50 -24.14
C ASP A 64 57.72 21.67 -25.27
N ASP A 65 57.21 22.35 -26.30
CA ASP A 65 56.88 21.89 -27.66
C ASP A 65 55.44 21.38 -27.96
N ASP A 66 54.61 22.35 -28.34
CA ASP A 66 54.03 22.56 -29.69
C ASP A 66 53.67 21.33 -30.56
N ASP A 67 52.40 21.28 -30.98
CA ASP A 67 52.02 21.38 -32.40
C ASP A 67 50.51 21.62 -32.54
N GLU A 68 50.17 22.72 -33.21
CA GLU A 68 48.84 23.10 -33.70
C GLU A 68 48.41 22.18 -34.86
N GLU A 69 47.11 21.87 -34.95
CA GLU A 69 46.37 21.93 -36.23
C GLU A 69 44.85 21.90 -35.96
N ASP A 70 44.18 22.85 -36.62
CA ASP A 70 42.75 23.19 -36.59
C ASP A 70 41.81 22.02 -36.96
N ASP A 71 40.60 22.01 -36.41
CA ASP A 71 39.38 22.06 -37.22
C ASP A 71 38.14 22.28 -36.32
N ASP A 72 37.31 23.21 -36.79
CA ASP A 72 36.04 23.67 -36.26
C ASP A 72 35.06 22.54 -35.89
N GLU A 73 34.33 22.67 -34.77
CA GLU A 73 32.88 22.38 -34.70
C GLU A 73 32.31 22.81 -33.33
N GLU A 74 31.05 23.24 -33.38
CA GLU A 74 30.43 24.24 -32.52
C GLU A 74 30.09 23.76 -31.09
N GLU A 75 30.19 24.70 -30.13
CA GLU A 75 29.60 24.59 -28.79
C GLU A 75 28.07 24.71 -28.92
N ASP A 76 27.35 23.59 -28.79
CA ASP A 76 25.93 23.60 -28.44
C ASP A 76 25.82 23.27 -26.94
N ASP A 77 25.69 24.33 -26.13
CA ASP A 77 25.16 24.31 -24.78
C ASP A 77 23.66 23.97 -24.84
N ASP A 78 23.28 22.71 -24.58
CA ASP A 78 21.89 22.35 -24.27
C ASP A 78 21.68 22.44 -22.73
N ASP A 79 21.56 23.68 -22.25
CA ASP A 79 20.83 24.02 -21.02
C ASP A 79 19.32 23.85 -21.29
N ASP A 80 18.77 22.66 -21.06
CA ASP A 80 17.31 22.49 -20.96
C ASP A 80 16.89 22.75 -19.49
N ASP A 81 16.75 24.04 -19.17
CA ASP A 81 16.00 24.52 -18.00
C ASP A 81 14.53 24.06 -18.12
N GLU A 82 14.12 23.09 -17.31
CA GLU A 82 12.71 22.76 -17.09
C GLU A 82 12.00 23.96 -16.45
N GLU A 83 11.38 24.80 -17.29
CA GLU A 83 10.54 25.90 -16.84
C GLU A 83 9.24 25.36 -16.22
N VAL A 84 9.26 25.13 -14.90
CA VAL A 84 8.08 24.83 -14.09
C VAL A 84 7.16 26.07 -14.09
N PRO A 85 5.90 25.99 -14.54
CA PRO A 85 5.02 27.15 -14.51
C PRO A 85 4.63 27.50 -13.07
N GLN A 86 5.19 28.58 -12.53
CA GLN A 86 4.70 29.22 -11.29
C GLN A 86 3.28 29.74 -11.49
N LEU A 87 2.36 29.28 -10.64
CA LEU A 87 0.99 29.78 -10.54
C LEU A 87 0.99 31.20 -9.98
N VAL A 88 0.65 32.18 -10.83
CA VAL A 88 0.54 33.60 -10.45
C VAL A 88 -0.84 33.90 -9.86
N ALA A 89 -0.84 34.72 -8.81
CA ALA A 89 -2.02 35.13 -8.05
C ALA A 89 -3.06 35.88 -8.89
N ALA A 90 -4.33 35.61 -8.54
CA ALA A 90 -5.55 36.09 -9.18
C ALA A 90 -5.64 37.62 -9.34
N VAL A 91 -6.11 38.06 -10.52
CA VAL A 91 -6.74 39.36 -10.72
C VAL A 91 -8.03 39.17 -11.53
N GLU A 92 -9.08 39.81 -11.05
CA GLU A 92 -10.50 39.63 -11.39
C GLU A 92 -10.87 39.80 -12.88
N GLY A 93 -11.71 38.89 -13.37
CA GLY A 93 -12.79 39.23 -14.32
C GLY A 93 -12.87 38.42 -15.62
N GLY A 94 -13.63 37.32 -15.62
CA GLY A 94 -14.34 36.81 -16.80
C GLY A 94 -13.95 35.41 -17.31
N SER A 95 -14.91 34.47 -17.21
CA SER A 95 -15.06 33.22 -17.99
C SER A 95 -13.82 32.31 -18.19
N GLU A 96 -13.12 31.94 -17.11
CA GLU A 96 -12.01 30.97 -17.17
C GLU A 96 -12.46 29.50 -17.05
N GLU A 97 -13.64 29.22 -16.47
CA GLU A 97 -14.12 27.84 -16.25
C GLU A 97 -14.35 27.05 -17.55
N GLU A 98 -14.92 27.67 -18.59
CA GLU A 98 -15.11 27.00 -19.89
C GLU A 98 -13.78 26.75 -20.62
N SER A 99 -12.78 27.63 -20.46
CA SER A 99 -11.48 27.51 -21.14
C SER A 99 -10.56 26.45 -20.49
N CYS A 100 -10.63 26.31 -19.16
CA CYS A 100 -9.93 25.24 -18.44
C CYS A 100 -10.56 23.86 -18.72
N LEU A 101 -11.90 23.77 -18.75
CA LEU A 101 -12.61 22.54 -19.12
C LEU A 101 -12.31 22.11 -20.56
N GLU A 102 -12.25 23.06 -21.52
CA GLU A 102 -11.85 22.76 -22.90
C GLU A 102 -10.37 22.35 -23.02
N ARG A 103 -9.45 22.94 -22.24
CA ARG A 103 -8.03 22.56 -22.23
C ARG A 103 -7.77 21.19 -21.61
N VAL A 104 -8.48 20.81 -20.55
CA VAL A 104 -8.38 19.47 -19.93
C VAL A 104 -9.00 18.41 -20.85
N GLN A 105 -10.10 18.72 -21.54
CA GLN A 105 -10.69 17.83 -22.55
C GLN A 105 -9.81 17.66 -23.80
N SER A 106 -9.10 18.71 -24.22
CA SER A 106 -8.22 18.69 -25.40
C SER A 106 -6.99 17.77 -25.23
N THR A 107 -6.43 17.67 -24.02
CA THR A 107 -5.24 16.86 -23.71
C THR A 107 -5.53 15.39 -23.40
N GLN A 108 -6.78 14.99 -23.12
CA GLN A 108 -7.17 13.57 -23.02
C GLN A 108 -7.35 12.88 -24.39
N SER A 109 -7.28 13.63 -25.50
CA SER A 109 -7.68 13.14 -26.83
C SER A 109 -6.78 12.07 -27.47
N ASN A 110 -5.52 11.92 -27.04
CA ASN A 110 -4.58 10.94 -27.61
C ASN A 110 -3.86 10.12 -26.53
N LEU A 111 -4.57 9.15 -25.95
CA LEU A 111 -3.95 8.13 -25.10
C LEU A 111 -3.00 7.26 -25.91
N ARG A 112 -1.85 6.94 -25.32
CA ARG A 112 -0.89 5.96 -25.83
C ARG A 112 -1.41 4.55 -25.56
N THR A 113 -0.84 3.59 -26.28
CA THR A 113 -1.12 2.18 -26.10
C THR A 113 0.20 1.44 -26.06
N PHE A 114 0.39 0.58 -25.07
CA PHE A 114 1.53 -0.33 -25.06
C PHE A 114 1.47 -1.25 -26.27
N ARG A 115 2.65 -1.67 -26.77
CA ARG A 115 2.69 -2.70 -27.82
C ARG A 115 2.26 -4.05 -27.28
N ARG A 116 2.62 -4.33 -26.03
CA ARG A 116 2.25 -5.51 -25.27
C ARG A 116 1.94 -5.11 -23.84
N ILE A 117 0.96 -5.78 -23.23
CA ILE A 117 0.51 -5.55 -21.86
C ILE A 117 1.71 -5.78 -20.92
N PRO A 118 2.20 -4.75 -20.22
CA PRO A 118 3.26 -4.91 -19.23
C PRO A 118 2.73 -5.62 -17.99
N VAL A 119 3.62 -6.37 -17.33
CA VAL A 119 3.40 -6.96 -16.01
C VAL A 119 4.46 -6.37 -15.10
N PHE A 120 4.03 -5.58 -14.12
CA PHE A 120 4.89 -4.99 -13.10
C PHE A 120 4.73 -5.79 -11.82
N ILE A 121 5.86 -6.27 -11.26
CA ILE A 121 5.86 -7.07 -10.04
C ILE A 121 6.66 -6.33 -8.97
N VAL A 122 6.03 -6.18 -7.82
CA VAL A 122 6.57 -5.57 -6.60
C VAL A 122 6.48 -6.57 -5.45
N ASP A 123 7.14 -6.27 -4.34
CA ASP A 123 6.96 -7.07 -3.14
C ASP A 123 5.86 -6.48 -2.25
N TYR A 124 6.06 -5.25 -1.76
CA TYR A 124 5.04 -4.49 -1.04
C TYR A 124 3.98 -3.94 -2.00
N HIS A 125 2.71 -4.16 -1.69
CA HIS A 125 1.63 -3.84 -2.62
C HIS A 125 1.55 -2.36 -3.01
N ASN A 126 1.80 -1.43 -2.09
CA ASN A 126 1.77 0.01 -2.37
C ASN A 126 2.78 0.45 -3.45
N ASP A 127 3.86 -0.30 -3.68
CA ASP A 127 4.88 0.03 -4.68
C ASP A 127 4.32 -0.03 -6.13
N VAL A 128 3.19 -0.72 -6.35
CA VAL A 128 2.51 -0.70 -7.66
C VAL A 128 2.12 0.72 -8.09
N LEU A 129 1.95 1.62 -7.13
CA LEU A 129 1.56 3.01 -7.35
C LEU A 129 2.57 3.76 -8.22
N GLU A 130 3.85 3.45 -8.14
CA GLU A 130 4.87 4.05 -9.00
C GLU A 130 4.55 3.78 -10.48
N PHE A 131 4.21 2.54 -10.81
CA PHE A 131 3.88 2.11 -12.18
C PHE A 131 2.56 2.70 -12.65
N ILE A 132 1.56 2.77 -11.77
CA ILE A 132 0.27 3.42 -12.07
C ILE A 132 0.49 4.90 -12.40
N TYR A 133 1.20 5.64 -11.54
CA TYR A 133 1.51 7.05 -11.77
C TYR A 133 2.31 7.27 -13.05
N ARG A 134 3.24 6.38 -13.38
CA ARG A 134 3.99 6.44 -14.64
C ARG A 134 3.10 6.18 -15.85
N CYS A 135 2.13 5.28 -15.76
CA CYS A 135 1.14 5.06 -16.81
C CYS A 135 0.20 6.26 -16.99
N LEU A 136 -0.19 6.94 -15.91
CA LEU A 136 -0.96 8.20 -15.96
C LEU A 136 -0.15 9.33 -16.60
N GLY A 137 1.06 9.58 -16.10
CA GLY A 137 1.94 10.66 -16.58
C GLY A 137 2.37 10.50 -18.04
N THR A 138 2.50 9.27 -18.51
CA THR A 138 2.81 8.98 -19.93
C THR A 138 1.58 8.81 -20.82
N ARG A 139 0.38 9.01 -20.26
CA ARG A 139 -0.91 8.95 -20.96
C ARG A 139 -1.22 7.58 -21.56
N HIS A 140 -0.71 6.50 -20.97
CA HIS A 140 -1.16 5.14 -21.25
C HIS A 140 -2.49 4.85 -20.53
N LEU A 141 -2.69 5.47 -19.36
CA LEU A 141 -3.97 5.54 -18.67
C LEU A 141 -4.56 6.97 -18.78
N PRO A 142 -5.89 7.12 -18.91
CA PRO A 142 -6.59 8.37 -18.60
C PRO A 142 -6.18 8.91 -17.24
N LEU A 143 -6.11 10.23 -17.08
CA LEU A 143 -5.77 10.83 -15.78
C LEU A 143 -6.82 10.55 -14.69
N GLU A 144 -8.08 10.37 -15.09
CA GLU A 144 -9.21 10.16 -14.19
C GLU A 144 -10.17 9.09 -14.71
N ASN A 145 -11.00 8.57 -13.80
CA ASN A 145 -12.12 7.64 -14.08
C ASN A 145 -11.69 6.29 -14.66
N ASN A 146 -10.57 5.75 -14.18
CA ASN A 146 -10.14 4.39 -14.47
C ASN A 146 -10.88 3.36 -13.62
N LEU A 147 -10.83 2.11 -14.09
CA LEU A 147 -11.29 0.90 -13.43
C LEU A 147 -10.10 0.09 -12.90
N LEU A 148 -10.11 -0.20 -11.59
CA LEU A 148 -9.22 -1.15 -10.95
C LEU A 148 -9.96 -2.46 -10.71
N VAL A 149 -9.46 -3.59 -11.21
CA VAL A 149 -9.91 -4.93 -10.79
C VAL A 149 -8.80 -5.55 -9.98
N HIS A 150 -9.05 -5.80 -8.71
CA HIS A 150 -8.06 -6.15 -7.70
C HIS A 150 -8.37 -7.53 -7.14
N PHE A 151 -7.48 -8.49 -7.37
CA PHE A 151 -7.51 -9.83 -6.79
C PHE A 151 -6.64 -9.84 -5.55
N ASP A 152 -7.27 -10.02 -4.40
CA ASP A 152 -6.57 -9.88 -3.12
C ASP A 152 -7.40 -10.52 -2.00
N SER A 153 -6.73 -11.01 -0.96
CA SER A 153 -7.38 -11.42 0.29
C SER A 153 -7.87 -10.25 1.15
N HIS A 154 -7.30 -9.07 0.93
CA HIS A 154 -7.53 -7.79 1.58
C HIS A 154 -8.12 -6.77 0.60
N PRO A 155 -8.87 -5.76 1.08
CA PRO A 155 -9.41 -4.75 0.19
C PRO A 155 -8.46 -3.57 -0.09
N ASP A 156 -7.42 -3.36 0.74
CA ASP A 156 -6.50 -2.21 0.69
C ASP A 156 -7.17 -0.83 0.69
N LEU A 157 -8.31 -0.74 1.37
CA LEU A 157 -9.13 0.47 1.45
C LEU A 157 -8.98 1.23 2.77
N VAL A 158 -7.95 0.93 3.57
CA VAL A 158 -7.70 1.73 4.79
C VAL A 158 -7.40 3.17 4.37
N ILE A 159 -7.93 4.14 5.10
CA ILE A 159 -7.63 5.56 4.84
C ILE A 159 -6.51 6.01 5.78
N PRO A 160 -5.39 6.54 5.25
CA PRO A 160 -4.27 6.98 6.07
C PRO A 160 -4.67 8.19 6.92
N ARG A 161 -4.51 8.08 8.25
CA ARG A 161 -4.92 9.15 9.19
C ARG A 161 -3.89 10.27 9.36
N HIS A 162 -2.64 9.97 9.00
CA HIS A 162 -1.51 10.89 9.15
C HIS A 162 -1.27 11.74 7.90
N ILE A 163 -1.78 11.30 6.75
CA ILE A 163 -1.65 12.00 5.48
C ILE A 163 -2.81 12.98 5.33
N ALA A 164 -2.49 14.26 5.12
CA ALA A 164 -3.50 15.27 4.83
C ALA A 164 -4.13 15.01 3.46
N ALA A 165 -5.44 15.26 3.32
CA ALA A 165 -6.13 15.09 2.03
C ALA A 165 -5.46 15.92 0.93
N SER A 166 -5.07 17.15 1.26
CA SER A 166 -4.38 18.07 0.35
C SER A 166 -3.05 17.51 -0.21
N SER A 167 -2.36 16.64 0.55
CA SER A 167 -1.11 16.00 0.11
C SER A 167 -1.32 14.87 -0.89
N THR A 168 -2.56 14.44 -1.17
CA THR A 168 -2.84 13.32 -2.09
C THR A 168 -2.39 13.59 -3.52
N TYR A 169 -2.23 14.86 -3.89
CA TYR A 169 -1.76 15.27 -5.21
C TYR A 169 -0.23 15.38 -5.29
N ASP A 170 0.47 15.24 -4.15
CA ASP A 170 1.93 15.20 -4.11
C ASP A 170 2.42 13.76 -4.32
N LYS A 171 3.04 13.53 -5.47
CA LYS A 171 3.53 12.21 -5.86
C LYS A 171 4.56 11.67 -4.86
N GLU A 172 5.48 12.51 -4.38
CA GLU A 172 6.58 12.05 -3.53
C GLU A 172 6.06 11.67 -2.15
N THR A 173 5.13 12.46 -1.59
CA THR A 173 4.42 12.12 -0.36
C THR A 173 3.68 10.79 -0.51
N MET A 174 2.90 10.60 -1.58
CA MET A 174 2.14 9.35 -1.76
C MET A 174 3.04 8.13 -1.90
N LEU A 175 4.16 8.23 -2.62
CA LEU A 175 5.08 7.10 -2.79
C LEU A 175 5.88 6.78 -1.51
N ASN A 176 6.09 7.77 -0.62
CA ASN A 176 6.91 7.58 0.58
C ASN A 176 6.10 7.27 1.85
N GLU A 177 4.85 7.75 1.96
CA GLU A 177 4.06 7.67 3.19
C GLU A 177 2.96 6.60 3.16
N LEU A 178 2.58 6.09 1.98
CA LEU A 178 1.59 5.04 1.87
C LEU A 178 2.19 3.66 2.19
N SER A 179 1.32 2.79 2.70
CA SER A 179 1.61 1.40 3.07
C SER A 179 0.70 0.45 2.31
N ILE A 180 1.01 -0.85 2.41
CA ILE A 180 0.32 -1.94 1.71
C ILE A 180 -1.20 -1.93 1.87
N GLU A 181 -1.74 -1.49 3.00
CA GLU A 181 -3.17 -1.55 3.29
C GLU A 181 -3.97 -0.29 2.90
N ASN A 182 -3.28 0.79 2.50
CA ASN A 182 -3.88 2.13 2.41
C ASN A 182 -3.64 2.87 1.08
N TRP A 183 -3.02 2.22 0.10
CA TRP A 183 -2.62 2.87 -1.15
C TRP A 183 -3.77 3.17 -2.12
N ILE A 184 -4.89 2.44 -2.07
CA ILE A 184 -5.99 2.58 -3.03
C ILE A 184 -6.83 3.83 -2.75
N MET A 185 -7.18 4.11 -1.49
CA MET A 185 -8.09 5.22 -1.14
C MET A 185 -7.63 6.60 -1.63
N PRO A 186 -6.34 6.98 -1.50
CA PRO A 186 -5.81 8.21 -2.10
C PRO A 186 -6.04 8.29 -3.62
N THR A 187 -5.88 7.18 -4.35
CA THR A 187 -6.11 7.16 -5.81
C THR A 187 -7.58 7.38 -6.19
N LEU A 188 -8.51 6.92 -5.34
CA LEU A 188 -9.95 7.17 -5.49
C LEU A 188 -10.30 8.63 -5.19
N TYR A 189 -9.68 9.23 -4.17
CA TYR A 189 -9.88 10.64 -3.82
C TYR A 189 -9.31 11.58 -4.89
N ALA A 190 -8.11 11.28 -5.43
CA ALA A 190 -7.53 12.00 -6.57
C ALA A 190 -8.37 11.88 -7.86
N GLY A 191 -9.28 10.90 -7.92
CA GLY A 191 -10.12 10.63 -9.08
C GLY A 191 -9.45 9.78 -10.16
N HIS A 192 -8.21 9.31 -9.93
CA HIS A 192 -7.50 8.42 -10.85
C HIS A 192 -8.32 7.16 -11.12
N PHE A 193 -8.86 6.55 -10.06
CA PHE A 193 -9.89 5.54 -10.16
C PHE A 193 -11.22 6.09 -9.62
N ASN A 194 -12.32 5.63 -10.19
CA ASN A 194 -13.66 5.88 -9.64
C ASN A 194 -14.49 4.59 -9.53
N ARG A 195 -13.99 3.50 -10.10
CA ARG A 195 -14.60 2.18 -10.08
C ARG A 195 -13.55 1.18 -9.64
N MET A 196 -13.86 0.44 -8.59
CA MET A 196 -13.03 -0.63 -8.06
C MET A 196 -13.86 -1.90 -7.99
N VAL A 197 -13.30 -3.00 -8.49
CA VAL A 197 -13.86 -4.33 -8.34
C VAL A 197 -12.89 -5.16 -7.51
N TRP A 198 -13.28 -5.46 -6.27
CA TRP A 198 -12.52 -6.34 -5.40
C TRP A 198 -13.01 -7.79 -5.60
N LEU A 199 -12.09 -8.65 -6.01
CA LEU A 199 -12.29 -10.07 -6.22
C LEU A 199 -11.56 -10.83 -5.12
N LYS A 200 -12.32 -11.30 -4.14
CA LYS A 200 -11.82 -12.01 -2.96
C LYS A 200 -12.30 -13.45 -2.97
N ASN A 201 -11.67 -14.34 -2.22
CA ASN A 201 -12.26 -15.66 -1.97
C ASN A 201 -13.42 -15.58 -0.96
N SER A 202 -14.31 -16.58 -0.98
CA SER A 202 -15.48 -16.62 -0.08
C SER A 202 -15.12 -16.68 1.41
N TRP A 203 -13.89 -17.07 1.77
CA TRP A 203 -13.40 -17.05 3.14
C TRP A 203 -12.95 -15.65 3.62
N CYS A 204 -12.71 -14.69 2.73
CA CYS A 204 -12.47 -13.28 3.09
C CYS A 204 -13.80 -12.59 3.43
N GLN A 205 -13.86 -11.88 4.56
CA GLN A 205 -15.11 -11.33 5.11
C GLN A 205 -15.03 -9.84 5.50
N GLN A 206 -13.95 -9.11 5.16
CA GLN A 206 -13.81 -7.70 5.58
C GLN A 206 -14.92 -6.80 5.02
N ILE A 207 -15.30 -6.97 3.75
CA ILE A 207 -16.42 -6.23 3.11
C ILE A 207 -17.42 -7.23 2.52
N PRO A 208 -18.73 -7.08 2.79
CA PRO A 208 -19.75 -7.95 2.21
C PRO A 208 -19.81 -7.82 0.67
N THR A 209 -20.12 -8.93 0.00
CA THR A 209 -20.35 -8.95 -1.45
C THR A 209 -21.50 -8.04 -1.85
N GLY A 210 -21.39 -7.46 -3.06
CA GLY A 210 -22.39 -6.55 -3.60
C GLY A 210 -21.80 -5.25 -4.14
N LYS A 211 -22.71 -4.35 -4.54
CA LYS A 211 -22.38 -3.03 -5.06
C LYS A 211 -22.54 -1.99 -3.94
N HIS A 212 -21.47 -1.24 -3.69
CA HIS A 212 -21.41 -0.17 -2.71
C HIS A 212 -21.06 1.14 -3.43
N GLU A 213 -22.03 2.04 -3.52
CA GLU A 213 -21.84 3.38 -4.08
C GLU A 213 -21.71 4.38 -2.92
N PHE A 214 -20.69 5.23 -2.98
CA PHE A 214 -20.43 6.22 -1.95
C PHE A 214 -19.67 7.42 -2.50
N LYS A 215 -19.59 8.48 -1.70
CA LYS A 215 -18.75 9.64 -1.93
C LYS A 215 -17.51 9.58 -1.08
N ILE A 216 -16.39 9.97 -1.69
CA ILE A 216 -15.11 10.23 -1.04
C ILE A 216 -14.80 11.72 -1.16
N GLY A 217 -14.24 12.34 -0.13
CA GLY A 217 -13.89 13.76 -0.16
C GLY A 217 -13.07 14.18 1.05
N GLN A 218 -12.80 15.47 1.16
CA GLN A 218 -12.07 16.04 2.29
C GLN A 218 -13.02 16.38 3.45
N LYS A 219 -12.64 16.00 4.67
CA LYS A 219 -13.25 16.41 5.94
C LYS A 219 -12.15 16.70 6.94
N ASP A 220 -12.11 17.93 7.46
CA ASP A 220 -11.14 18.36 8.47
C ASP A 220 -9.67 18.05 8.07
N ASP A 221 -9.35 18.30 6.80
CA ASP A 221 -8.07 18.01 6.14
C ASP A 221 -7.66 16.53 6.06
N ARG A 222 -8.62 15.63 6.19
CA ARG A 222 -8.44 14.19 5.97
C ARG A 222 -9.39 13.66 4.90
N ILE A 223 -9.04 12.54 4.31
CA ILE A 223 -9.98 11.81 3.44
C ILE A 223 -11.08 11.21 4.31
N GLY A 224 -12.33 11.41 3.91
CA GLY A 224 -13.52 10.83 4.53
C GLY A 224 -14.45 10.23 3.48
N VAL A 225 -15.31 9.32 3.92
CA VAL A 225 -16.30 8.66 3.05
C VAL A 225 -17.69 8.66 3.67
N ASP A 226 -18.73 8.67 2.83
CA ASP A 226 -20.12 8.48 3.27
C ASP A 226 -20.62 7.04 3.14
N CYS A 227 -19.71 6.07 2.97
CA CYS A 227 -20.03 4.66 2.85
C CYS A 227 -20.32 4.04 4.22
N PRO A 228 -21.55 3.59 4.51
CA PRO A 228 -21.90 3.14 5.85
C PRO A 228 -21.44 1.69 6.11
N LEU A 229 -20.33 1.23 5.53
CA LEU A 229 -19.76 -0.09 5.82
C LEU A 229 -19.02 -0.08 7.15
N ASP A 230 -19.08 -1.19 7.88
CA ASP A 230 -18.31 -1.36 9.11
C ASP A 230 -16.82 -1.11 8.87
N TYR A 231 -16.30 -1.53 7.71
CA TYR A 231 -14.92 -1.29 7.30
C TYR A 231 -14.50 0.18 7.47
N PHE A 232 -15.29 1.13 6.97
CA PHE A 232 -14.98 2.56 7.07
C PHE A 232 -15.39 3.19 8.41
N ILE A 233 -16.40 2.64 9.08
CA ILE A 233 -16.87 3.13 10.39
C ILE A 233 -15.91 2.71 11.51
N ALA A 234 -15.41 1.46 11.46
CA ALA A 234 -14.46 0.90 12.40
C ALA A 234 -13.12 1.66 12.38
N ASP A 235 -12.73 2.15 11.20
CA ASP A 235 -11.56 3.01 11.03
C ASP A 235 -11.83 4.49 11.37
N GLY A 236 -13.05 4.88 11.74
CA GLY A 236 -13.39 6.26 12.09
C GLY A 236 -13.41 7.24 10.91
N ASN A 237 -13.51 6.74 9.68
CA ASN A 237 -13.45 7.55 8.45
C ASN A 237 -14.84 7.87 7.85
N TYR A 238 -15.90 7.30 8.42
CA TYR A 238 -17.28 7.58 8.01
C TYR A 238 -17.71 9.01 8.37
N CYS A 239 -18.37 9.68 7.44
CA CYS A 239 -18.99 10.99 7.64
C CYS A 239 -20.25 11.18 6.80
N SER A 240 -20.98 12.27 7.02
CA SER A 240 -22.16 12.57 6.21
C SER A 240 -21.76 13.19 4.87
N SER A 241 -22.53 12.92 3.82
CA SER A 241 -22.29 13.48 2.48
C SER A 241 -22.19 15.01 2.46
N ASP A 242 -22.93 15.70 3.35
CA ASP A 242 -22.97 17.16 3.43
C ASP A 242 -21.69 17.75 4.07
N SER A 243 -20.90 16.93 4.77
CA SER A 243 -19.65 17.35 5.39
C SER A 243 -18.43 17.21 4.47
N LEU A 244 -18.57 16.52 3.34
CA LEU A 244 -17.50 16.27 2.39
C LEU A 244 -17.29 17.46 1.46
N GLN A 245 -16.05 17.95 1.42
CA GLN A 245 -15.56 18.90 0.44
C GLN A 245 -14.94 18.16 -0.75
N GLU A 246 -15.00 18.76 -1.94
CA GLU A 246 -14.44 18.19 -3.17
C GLU A 246 -14.90 16.74 -3.45
N ALA A 247 -16.15 16.44 -3.09
CA ALA A 247 -16.64 15.08 -3.09
C ALA A 247 -16.69 14.47 -4.49
N ARG A 248 -16.12 13.27 -4.63
CA ARG A 248 -16.16 12.42 -5.84
C ARG A 248 -17.00 11.18 -5.58
N HIS A 249 -17.60 10.64 -6.64
CA HIS A 249 -18.38 9.41 -6.56
C HIS A 249 -17.50 8.20 -6.82
N VAL A 250 -17.60 7.18 -5.96
CA VAL A 250 -16.90 5.90 -6.06
C VAL A 250 -17.90 4.76 -6.16
N GLU A 251 -17.64 3.83 -7.07
CA GLU A 251 -18.34 2.56 -7.19
C GLU A 251 -17.40 1.42 -6.78
N LEU A 252 -17.65 0.82 -5.62
CA LEU A 252 -16.99 -0.41 -5.17
C LEU A 252 -17.91 -1.60 -5.44
N GLN A 253 -17.40 -2.62 -6.12
CA GLN A 253 -18.11 -3.88 -6.31
C GLN A 253 -17.28 -5.02 -5.74
N VAL A 254 -17.88 -5.83 -4.86
CA VAL A 254 -17.21 -6.94 -4.18
C VAL A 254 -17.84 -8.25 -4.64
N TYR A 255 -17.01 -9.16 -5.16
CA TYR A 255 -17.45 -10.47 -5.62
C TYR A 255 -16.56 -11.58 -5.06
N ASP A 256 -17.17 -12.74 -4.85
CA ASP A 256 -16.47 -13.98 -4.55
C ASP A 256 -15.87 -14.55 -5.85
N ALA A 257 -14.54 -14.59 -5.93
CA ALA A 257 -13.77 -15.05 -7.08
C ALA A 257 -13.93 -16.55 -7.35
N ASP A 258 -14.19 -17.32 -6.30
CA ASP A 258 -14.50 -18.74 -6.30
C ASP A 258 -15.95 -19.07 -6.68
N SER A 259 -16.78 -18.06 -6.92
CA SER A 259 -18.16 -18.26 -7.40
C SER A 259 -18.22 -18.69 -8.87
N ASP A 260 -18.98 -19.76 -9.16
CA ASP A 260 -19.30 -20.20 -10.51
C ASP A 260 -20.08 -19.19 -11.35
N SER A 261 -20.79 -18.26 -10.70
CA SER A 261 -21.59 -17.23 -11.36
C SER A 261 -20.80 -15.98 -11.74
N LEU A 262 -19.52 -15.89 -11.36
CA LEU A 262 -18.68 -14.74 -11.70
C LEU A 262 -18.51 -14.65 -13.22
N ASP A 263 -18.91 -13.50 -13.76
CA ASP A 263 -18.66 -13.12 -15.15
C ASP A 263 -18.13 -11.69 -15.18
N PRO A 264 -16.88 -11.45 -15.63
CA PRO A 264 -16.30 -10.11 -15.72
C PRO A 264 -17.16 -9.14 -16.55
N ARG A 265 -18.01 -9.63 -17.46
CA ARG A 265 -18.91 -8.78 -18.26
C ARG A 265 -19.99 -8.08 -17.45
N GLN A 266 -20.18 -8.46 -16.18
CA GLN A 266 -21.09 -7.78 -15.27
C GLN A 266 -20.57 -6.38 -14.86
N PHE A 267 -19.25 -6.19 -14.89
CA PHE A 267 -18.61 -4.96 -14.40
C PHE A 267 -17.50 -4.41 -15.31
N ILE A 268 -17.05 -5.15 -16.33
CA ILE A 268 -16.12 -4.68 -17.35
C ILE A 268 -16.88 -4.59 -18.69
N THR A 269 -16.68 -3.49 -19.40
CA THR A 269 -17.28 -3.24 -20.71
C THR A 269 -16.24 -2.76 -21.72
N GLU A 270 -16.63 -2.66 -23.00
CA GLU A 270 -15.74 -2.12 -24.04
C GLU A 270 -15.27 -0.68 -23.77
N LYS A 271 -16.02 0.09 -22.95
CA LYS A 271 -15.65 1.46 -22.59
C LYS A 271 -14.43 1.52 -21.67
N ASP A 272 -14.19 0.44 -20.92
CA ASP A 272 -13.12 0.35 -19.93
C ASP A 272 -11.77 0.01 -20.58
N ALA A 273 -11.75 -0.33 -21.88
CA ALA A 273 -10.55 -0.81 -22.60
C ALA A 273 -9.30 0.09 -22.48
N LYS A 274 -9.50 1.39 -22.27
CA LYS A 274 -8.40 2.37 -22.18
C LYS A 274 -8.01 2.72 -20.75
N GLY A 275 -8.77 2.31 -19.75
CA GLY A 275 -8.58 2.70 -18.35
C GLY A 275 -8.76 1.54 -17.39
N PHE A 276 -8.51 0.31 -17.85
CA PHE A 276 -8.64 -0.90 -17.04
C PHE A 276 -7.26 -1.38 -16.59
N VAL A 277 -7.03 -1.38 -15.27
CA VAL A 277 -5.86 -2.00 -14.62
C VAL A 277 -6.29 -3.29 -13.94
N LEU A 278 -5.56 -4.37 -14.20
CA LEU A 278 -5.72 -5.64 -13.49
C LEU A 278 -4.60 -5.74 -12.45
N ASP A 279 -5.00 -5.74 -11.19
CA ASP A 279 -4.11 -5.82 -10.04
C ASP A 279 -4.28 -7.16 -9.32
N ILE A 280 -3.16 -7.76 -8.92
CA ILE A 280 -3.11 -9.14 -8.40
C ILE A 280 -2.14 -9.19 -7.22
N ASP A 281 -2.65 -9.25 -6.00
CA ASP A 281 -1.86 -9.74 -4.88
C ASP A 281 -1.79 -11.27 -4.95
N LEU A 282 -0.61 -11.84 -4.76
CA LEU A 282 -0.41 -13.29 -4.69
C LEU A 282 -1.01 -13.90 -3.43
N ASP A 283 -1.20 -13.10 -2.38
CA ASP A 283 -1.86 -13.54 -1.15
C ASP A 283 -3.35 -13.92 -1.39
N PHE A 284 -3.95 -13.47 -2.49
CA PHE A 284 -5.27 -13.92 -2.95
C PHE A 284 -5.34 -15.45 -3.04
N PHE A 285 -4.25 -16.09 -3.46
CA PHE A 285 -4.21 -17.53 -3.64
C PHE A 285 -3.96 -18.28 -2.33
N SER A 286 -3.25 -17.67 -1.39
CA SER A 286 -2.97 -18.20 -0.06
C SER A 286 -2.47 -17.07 0.82
N THR A 287 -3.14 -16.85 1.96
CA THR A 287 -2.84 -15.73 2.85
C THR A 287 -2.58 -16.19 4.28
N SER A 288 -1.61 -15.56 4.90
CA SER A 288 -1.24 -15.69 6.31
C SER A 288 -1.63 -14.40 7.03
N ASN A 289 -1.89 -14.53 8.32
CA ASN A 289 -2.12 -13.36 9.17
C ASN A 289 -0.88 -13.28 10.06
N PRO A 290 0.06 -12.37 9.77
CA PRO A 290 1.32 -12.31 10.50
C PRO A 290 1.12 -12.05 11.99
N PHE A 291 0.05 -11.33 12.36
CA PHE A 291 -0.26 -11.02 13.76
C PHE A 291 -0.64 -12.23 14.62
N LEU A 292 -0.97 -13.38 14.01
CA LEU A 292 -1.20 -14.61 14.76
C LEU A 292 0.11 -15.19 15.33
N GLU A 293 1.23 -14.94 14.65
CA GLU A 293 2.54 -15.43 15.06
C GLU A 293 3.31 -14.38 15.88
N ILE A 294 3.14 -13.10 15.55
CA ILE A 294 3.71 -11.98 16.31
C ILE A 294 3.16 -11.99 17.74
N TYR A 295 4.07 -12.09 18.71
CA TYR A 295 3.77 -12.18 20.14
C TYR A 295 2.81 -13.33 20.55
N LYS A 296 2.82 -14.45 19.81
CA LYS A 296 1.93 -15.61 20.07
C LYS A 296 2.04 -16.20 21.46
N ASP A 297 3.22 -16.15 22.08
CA ASP A 297 3.39 -16.70 23.43
C ASP A 297 2.60 -15.88 24.46
N ALA A 298 2.37 -14.59 24.18
CA ALA A 298 1.50 -13.70 24.95
C ALA A 298 0.02 -13.79 24.54
N ASP A 299 -0.36 -14.62 23.57
CA ASP A 299 -1.72 -14.65 23.01
C ASP A 299 -2.22 -13.25 22.61
N CYS A 300 -1.30 -12.41 22.13
CA CYS A 300 -1.52 -10.97 21.95
C CYS A 300 -2.73 -10.68 21.05
N TYR A 301 -2.78 -11.28 19.85
CA TYR A 301 -3.86 -11.06 18.89
C TYR A 301 -5.26 -11.38 19.43
N ASN A 302 -5.40 -12.44 20.23
CA ASN A 302 -6.70 -12.78 20.82
C ASN A 302 -7.10 -11.82 21.94
N GLN A 303 -6.14 -11.35 22.75
CA GLN A 303 -6.41 -10.32 23.74
C GLN A 303 -6.80 -8.99 23.09
N LEU A 304 -6.18 -8.63 21.97
CA LEU A 304 -6.48 -7.41 21.23
C LEU A 304 -7.92 -7.37 20.73
N LYS A 305 -8.53 -8.51 20.34
CA LYS A 305 -9.96 -8.59 19.96
C LYS A 305 -10.90 -8.06 21.05
N GLU A 306 -10.53 -8.23 22.32
CA GLU A 306 -11.31 -7.73 23.45
C GLU A 306 -11.01 -6.27 23.78
N ILE A 307 -9.74 -5.84 23.62
CA ILE A 307 -9.28 -4.47 23.89
C ILE A 307 -9.83 -3.50 22.84
N PHE A 308 -9.74 -3.89 21.57
CA PHE A 308 -10.15 -3.09 20.41
C PHE A 308 -11.60 -3.34 20.01
N HIS A 309 -12.37 -4.10 20.80
CA HIS A 309 -13.74 -4.45 20.45
C HIS A 309 -14.58 -3.22 20.03
N PHE A 310 -15.18 -3.33 18.85
CA PHE A 310 -16.07 -2.36 18.25
C PHE A 310 -17.48 -2.97 18.06
N VAL A 311 -18.50 -2.15 18.29
CA VAL A 311 -19.89 -2.57 18.08
C VAL A 311 -20.31 -2.25 16.64
N SER A 312 -20.34 -3.30 15.82
CA SER A 312 -20.80 -3.30 14.42
C SER A 312 -22.15 -2.60 14.19
N VAL A 313 -22.26 -1.85 13.08
CA VAL A 313 -23.53 -1.26 12.63
C VAL A 313 -24.41 -2.24 11.85
N GLU A 314 -23.93 -3.45 11.54
CA GLU A 314 -24.67 -4.47 10.79
C GLU A 314 -25.96 -4.89 11.48
N ALA A 315 -25.97 -4.95 12.81
CA ALA A 315 -27.17 -5.24 13.57
C ALA A 315 -28.27 -4.18 13.34
N VAL A 316 -27.89 -2.90 13.31
CA VAL A 316 -28.81 -1.77 13.11
C VAL A 316 -29.26 -1.71 11.65
N LYS A 317 -28.36 -1.99 10.69
CA LYS A 317 -28.70 -2.13 9.26
C LYS A 317 -29.76 -3.19 9.02
N LYS A 318 -29.59 -4.39 9.58
CA LYS A 318 -30.52 -5.52 9.41
C LYS A 318 -31.90 -5.22 9.99
N ALA A 319 -31.99 -4.38 11.02
CA ALA A 319 -33.25 -3.95 11.58
C ALA A 319 -34.04 -2.97 10.68
N ALA A 320 -33.43 -2.47 9.59
CA ALA A 320 -33.99 -1.45 8.68
C ALA A 320 -34.43 -0.16 9.38
N THR A 321 -33.94 0.08 10.59
CA THR A 321 -34.18 1.31 11.37
C THR A 321 -32.99 2.27 11.33
N ALA A 322 -31.88 1.86 10.71
CA ALA A 322 -30.63 2.61 10.71
C ALA A 322 -30.77 4.00 10.08
N THR A 323 -30.37 5.02 10.83
CA THR A 323 -30.29 6.41 10.40
C THR A 323 -28.85 6.85 10.26
N ILE A 324 -28.58 7.87 9.43
CA ILE A 324 -27.24 8.48 9.30
C ILE A 324 -26.68 8.90 10.67
N SER A 325 -27.54 9.40 11.56
CA SER A 325 -27.14 9.79 12.92
C SER A 325 -26.62 8.64 13.77
N GLU A 326 -27.12 7.41 13.56
CA GLU A 326 -26.63 6.23 14.30
C GLU A 326 -25.27 5.77 13.77
N TYR A 327 -25.05 5.83 12.46
CA TYR A 327 -23.72 5.56 11.87
C TYR A 327 -22.70 6.58 12.33
N MET A 328 -23.03 7.89 12.29
CA MET A 328 -22.17 8.95 12.78
C MET A 328 -21.85 8.78 14.27
N ALA A 329 -22.86 8.53 15.11
CA ALA A 329 -22.64 8.31 16.53
C ALA A 329 -21.77 7.07 16.82
N THR A 330 -21.80 6.07 15.95
CA THR A 330 -20.96 4.88 16.07
C THR A 330 -19.53 5.17 15.63
N ALA A 331 -19.36 5.89 14.51
CA ALA A 331 -18.06 6.36 14.02
C ALA A 331 -17.37 7.29 15.04
N ASP A 332 -18.09 8.26 15.61
CA ASP A 332 -17.55 9.21 16.60
C ASP A 332 -17.07 8.49 17.88
N LYS A 333 -17.86 7.51 18.37
CA LYS A 333 -17.47 6.69 19.52
C LYS A 333 -16.22 5.88 19.22
N ARG A 334 -16.16 5.26 18.03
CA ARG A 334 -15.01 4.47 17.61
C ARG A 334 -13.76 5.32 17.44
N GLN A 335 -13.87 6.49 16.82
CA GLN A 335 -12.77 7.43 16.68
C GLN A 335 -12.22 7.83 18.06
N THR A 336 -13.10 8.20 19.00
CA THR A 336 -12.72 8.56 20.37
C THR A 336 -12.01 7.39 21.09
N GLN A 337 -12.51 6.15 20.91
CA GLN A 337 -11.88 4.94 21.45
C GLN A 337 -10.48 4.74 20.88
N LEU A 338 -10.30 4.86 19.56
CA LEU A 338 -9.01 4.66 18.90
C LEU A 338 -8.01 5.75 19.28
N GLU A 339 -8.43 7.00 19.43
CA GLU A 339 -7.56 8.08 19.92
C GLU A 339 -7.10 7.82 21.37
N ALA A 340 -8.00 7.32 22.22
CA ALA A 340 -7.65 6.93 23.59
C ALA A 340 -6.70 5.73 23.64
N LEU A 341 -6.94 4.69 22.84
CA LEU A 341 -6.04 3.54 22.71
C LEU A 341 -4.67 3.99 22.17
N LYS A 342 -4.65 4.79 21.11
CA LYS A 342 -3.43 5.32 20.51
C LYS A 342 -2.56 6.02 21.56
N ARG A 343 -3.16 6.90 22.38
CA ARG A 343 -2.45 7.57 23.47
C ARG A 343 -1.80 6.58 24.45
N ILE A 344 -2.49 5.49 24.79
CA ILE A 344 -1.96 4.47 25.71
C ILE A 344 -0.78 3.73 25.08
N PHE A 345 -0.92 3.24 23.84
CA PHE A 345 0.11 2.46 23.16
C PHE A 345 1.34 3.31 22.77
N TRP A 346 1.16 4.59 22.40
CA TRP A 346 2.29 5.51 22.20
C TRP A 346 3.03 5.79 23.51
N HIS A 347 2.31 5.96 24.62
CA HIS A 347 2.95 6.12 25.92
C HIS A 347 3.76 4.87 26.30
N LEU A 348 3.25 3.68 25.99
CA LEU A 348 3.99 2.42 26.20
C LEU A 348 5.24 2.33 25.32
N GLU A 349 5.18 2.79 24.06
CA GLU A 349 6.37 2.84 23.20
C GLU A 349 7.46 3.76 23.77
N GLU A 350 7.06 4.95 24.23
CA GLU A 350 7.99 5.97 24.72
C GLU A 350 8.53 5.67 26.13
N GLN A 351 7.67 5.25 27.05
CA GLN A 351 7.99 5.12 28.48
C GLN A 351 8.22 3.67 28.91
N ARG A 352 7.94 2.68 28.04
CA ARG A 352 8.04 1.24 28.33
C ARG A 352 7.29 0.79 29.58
N SER A 353 6.33 1.61 30.03
CA SER A 353 5.55 1.39 31.25
C SER A 353 4.31 2.28 31.23
N LEU A 354 3.28 1.91 31.98
CA LEU A 354 2.08 2.73 32.17
C LEU A 354 2.26 3.80 33.27
N ASP A 355 3.44 3.89 33.87
CA ASP A 355 3.72 4.87 34.91
C ASP A 355 3.65 6.30 34.34
N GLY A 356 3.02 7.20 35.08
CA GLY A 356 2.84 8.58 34.66
C GLY A 356 1.77 8.81 33.58
N LEU A 357 1.14 7.75 33.06
CA LEU A 357 -0.02 7.88 32.18
C LEU A 357 -1.23 8.37 32.98
N GLU A 358 -1.81 9.49 32.57
CA GLU A 358 -3.12 9.89 33.07
C GLU A 358 -4.18 8.89 32.59
N LEU A 359 -5.00 8.41 33.52
CA LEU A 359 -6.02 7.40 33.25
C LEU A 359 -6.99 7.88 32.15
N PRO A 360 -7.35 6.99 31.21
CA PRO A 360 -8.31 7.34 30.18
C PRO A 360 -9.70 7.59 30.77
N ASP A 361 -10.54 8.33 30.03
CA ASP A 361 -11.94 8.52 30.40
C ASP A 361 -12.65 7.16 30.46
N GLU A 362 -13.20 6.82 31.64
CA GLU A 362 -13.89 5.54 31.89
C GLU A 362 -15.13 5.32 31.00
N THR A 363 -15.66 6.38 30.41
CA THR A 363 -16.77 6.31 29.44
C THR A 363 -16.32 5.92 28.03
N VAL A 364 -15.02 6.06 27.73
CA VAL A 364 -14.40 5.70 26.46
C VAL A 364 -13.68 4.37 26.58
N ILE A 365 -12.80 4.23 27.58
CA ILE A 365 -12.07 3.00 27.90
C ILE A 365 -12.51 2.57 29.29
N SER A 366 -13.34 1.53 29.37
CA SER A 366 -13.86 1.05 30.66
C SER A 366 -12.72 0.55 31.56
N PRO A 367 -12.89 0.56 32.89
CA PRO A 367 -11.90 -0.02 33.80
C PRO A 367 -11.58 -1.49 33.52
N GLU A 368 -12.53 -2.25 32.97
CA GLU A 368 -12.31 -3.64 32.55
C GLU A 368 -11.36 -3.72 31.35
N VAL A 369 -11.58 -2.90 30.32
CA VAL A 369 -10.70 -2.85 29.14
C VAL A 369 -9.31 -2.35 29.53
N TYR A 370 -9.22 -1.32 30.36
CA TYR A 370 -7.94 -0.83 30.86
C TYR A 370 -7.17 -1.92 31.64
N ALA A 371 -7.86 -2.70 32.47
CA ALA A 371 -7.24 -3.85 33.16
C ALA A 371 -6.72 -4.91 32.19
N LYS A 372 -7.39 -5.14 31.04
CA LYS A 372 -6.89 -6.03 29.99
C LYS A 372 -5.63 -5.48 29.33
N ILE A 373 -5.54 -4.17 29.12
CA ILE A 373 -4.31 -3.53 28.59
C ILE A 373 -3.15 -3.69 29.58
N VAL A 374 -3.38 -3.44 30.88
CA VAL A 374 -2.36 -3.67 31.92
C VAL A 374 -1.91 -5.13 31.89
N HIS A 375 -2.86 -6.07 31.84
CA HIS A 375 -2.55 -7.49 31.80
C HIS A 375 -1.75 -7.90 30.56
N LEU A 376 -2.13 -7.41 29.38
CA LEU A 376 -1.40 -7.63 28.14
C LEU A 376 0.02 -7.08 28.24
N THR A 377 0.17 -5.89 28.84
CA THR A 377 1.47 -5.25 29.05
C THR A 377 2.40 -6.12 29.90
N GLU A 378 1.91 -6.58 31.05
CA GLU A 378 2.64 -7.47 31.96
C GLU A 378 3.01 -8.79 31.27
N GLN A 379 2.09 -9.38 30.49
CA GLN A 379 2.36 -10.63 29.78
C GLN A 379 3.43 -10.48 28.69
N LEU A 380 3.40 -9.39 27.93
CA LEU A 380 4.38 -9.14 26.88
C LEU A 380 5.77 -8.95 27.50
N GLN A 381 5.87 -8.13 28.55
CA GLN A 381 7.14 -7.87 29.24
C GLN A 381 7.70 -9.07 30.01
N ASP A 382 6.86 -10.04 30.40
CA ASP A 382 7.30 -11.31 31.00
C ASP A 382 7.88 -12.28 29.95
N LYS A 383 7.35 -12.25 28.73
CA LYS A 383 7.64 -13.25 27.69
C LYS A 383 8.66 -12.78 26.65
N TYR A 384 8.75 -11.48 26.42
CA TYR A 384 9.59 -10.87 25.39
C TYR A 384 10.54 -9.83 26.00
N PRO A 385 11.77 -9.70 25.47
CA PRO A 385 12.63 -8.57 25.76
C PRO A 385 11.94 -7.24 25.46
N ASP A 386 12.12 -6.24 26.32
CA ASP A 386 11.43 -4.95 26.21
C ASP A 386 11.75 -4.18 24.91
N ASP A 387 12.95 -4.39 24.35
CA ASP A 387 13.39 -3.81 23.07
C ASP A 387 12.89 -4.56 21.83
N GLU A 388 12.29 -5.74 22.00
CA GLU A 388 11.63 -6.50 20.94
C GLU A 388 10.11 -6.26 20.90
N ILE A 389 9.55 -5.55 21.87
CA ILE A 389 8.13 -5.18 21.90
C ILE A 389 7.93 -3.89 21.13
N ASP A 390 7.20 -3.95 20.02
CA ASP A 390 6.78 -2.80 19.24
C ASP A 390 5.31 -2.50 19.56
N TRP A 391 5.09 -1.44 20.36
CA TRP A 391 3.74 -1.08 20.80
C TRP A 391 2.93 -0.39 19.71
N HIS A 392 3.58 0.21 18.71
CA HIS A 392 2.90 0.73 17.53
C HIS A 392 2.34 -0.42 16.69
N LEU A 393 3.14 -1.46 16.45
CA LEU A 393 2.70 -2.67 15.75
C LEU A 393 1.55 -3.39 16.47
N ILE A 394 1.58 -3.43 17.80
CA ILE A 394 0.48 -3.99 18.60
C ILE A 394 -0.80 -3.16 18.45
N PHE A 395 -0.69 -1.84 18.39
CA PHE A 395 -1.84 -0.97 18.13
C PHE A 395 -2.41 -1.19 16.71
N ASP A 396 -1.54 -1.27 15.70
CA ASP A 396 -1.94 -1.52 14.31
C ASP A 396 -2.60 -2.90 14.20
N SER A 397 -1.99 -3.93 14.78
CA SER A 397 -2.57 -5.27 14.91
C SER A 397 -3.98 -5.23 15.53
N GLY A 398 -4.13 -4.51 16.65
CA GLY A 398 -5.40 -4.36 17.34
C GLY A 398 -6.47 -3.68 16.48
N SER A 399 -6.07 -2.69 15.70
CA SER A 399 -6.94 -1.99 14.74
C SER A 399 -7.48 -2.92 13.65
N THR A 400 -6.80 -4.03 13.36
CA THR A 400 -7.26 -5.01 12.37
C THR A 400 -8.16 -6.11 12.95
N THR A 401 -8.34 -6.16 14.28
CA THR A 401 -9.14 -7.20 14.95
C THR A 401 -10.65 -6.96 14.89
N ASP A 402 -11.09 -5.87 14.26
CA ASP A 402 -12.49 -5.49 14.19
C ASP A 402 -13.34 -6.52 13.42
N ASN A 403 -14.52 -6.80 13.96
CA ASN A 403 -15.54 -7.71 13.40
C ASN A 403 -15.02 -9.11 13.01
N ASN A 404 -14.45 -9.23 11.82
CA ASN A 404 -14.07 -10.48 11.17
C ASN A 404 -12.55 -10.73 11.19
N GLY A 405 -11.75 -9.75 11.65
CA GLY A 405 -10.29 -9.83 11.66
C GLY A 405 -9.67 -9.88 10.25
N LEU A 406 -8.35 -9.98 10.19
CA LEU A 406 -7.66 -10.30 8.94
C LEU A 406 -7.84 -11.77 8.55
N PRO A 407 -7.95 -12.07 7.26
CA PRO A 407 -8.02 -13.45 6.77
C PRO A 407 -6.76 -14.24 7.13
N HIS A 408 -6.93 -15.53 7.37
CA HIS A 408 -5.83 -16.49 7.53
C HIS A 408 -6.25 -17.80 6.88
N HIS A 409 -5.72 -18.08 5.70
CA HIS A 409 -6.05 -19.25 4.91
C HIS A 409 -4.84 -19.71 4.09
N ILE A 410 -4.02 -20.57 4.69
CA ILE A 410 -2.90 -21.21 4.02
C ILE A 410 -3.43 -22.32 3.12
N SER A 411 -3.44 -22.06 1.81
CA SER A 411 -4.08 -22.93 0.82
C SER A 411 -3.31 -24.23 0.63
N SER A 412 -4.05 -25.33 0.54
CA SER A 412 -3.51 -26.62 0.09
C SER A 412 -3.22 -26.60 -1.41
N SER A 413 -2.39 -27.54 -1.89
CA SER A 413 -2.13 -27.68 -3.32
C SER A 413 -3.40 -27.93 -4.14
N GLN A 414 -4.41 -28.58 -3.57
CA GLN A 414 -5.69 -28.79 -4.25
C GLN A 414 -6.46 -27.47 -4.41
N GLU A 415 -6.57 -26.69 -3.35
CA GLU A 415 -7.25 -25.38 -3.38
C GLU A 415 -6.54 -24.42 -4.34
N LEU A 416 -5.20 -24.40 -4.33
CA LEU A 416 -4.43 -23.60 -5.29
C LEU A 416 -4.77 -23.94 -6.75
N GLU A 417 -4.89 -25.22 -7.10
CA GLU A 417 -5.30 -25.60 -8.47
C GLU A 417 -6.73 -25.14 -8.80
N GLU A 418 -7.65 -25.15 -7.83
CA GLU A 418 -9.01 -24.65 -7.99
C GLU A 418 -9.01 -23.11 -8.18
N TYR A 419 -8.23 -22.37 -7.39
CA TYR A 419 -8.08 -20.92 -7.51
C TYR A 419 -7.42 -20.52 -8.84
N PHE A 420 -6.38 -21.23 -9.27
CA PHE A 420 -5.76 -21.04 -10.58
C PHE A 420 -6.74 -21.30 -11.72
N ALA A 421 -7.59 -22.34 -11.61
CA ALA A 421 -8.60 -22.62 -12.61
C ALA A 421 -9.67 -21.51 -12.67
N ASN A 422 -10.12 -21.01 -11.52
CA ASN A 422 -11.08 -19.90 -11.44
C ASN A 422 -10.51 -18.60 -12.00
N PHE A 423 -9.26 -18.28 -11.64
CA PHE A 423 -8.53 -17.13 -12.16
C PHE A 423 -8.36 -17.22 -13.69
N LYS A 424 -7.93 -18.37 -14.21
CA LYS A 424 -7.83 -18.58 -15.67
C LYS A 424 -9.19 -18.39 -16.35
N ARG A 425 -10.25 -18.96 -15.80
CA ARG A 425 -11.62 -18.83 -16.32
C ARG A 425 -12.08 -17.37 -16.35
N PHE A 426 -11.73 -16.59 -15.33
CA PHE A 426 -11.98 -15.16 -15.30
C PHE A 426 -11.25 -14.44 -16.45
N LEU A 427 -9.94 -14.66 -16.58
CA LEU A 427 -9.11 -14.05 -17.63
C LEU A 427 -9.63 -14.36 -19.05
N GLU A 428 -10.01 -15.60 -19.32
CA GLU A 428 -10.55 -16.04 -20.61
C GLU A 428 -11.89 -15.39 -20.97
N ARG A 429 -12.62 -14.87 -19.97
CA ARG A 429 -13.94 -14.24 -20.16
C ARG A 429 -13.89 -12.72 -20.23
N LEU A 430 -12.73 -12.11 -19.95
CA LEU A 430 -12.55 -10.65 -20.01
C LEU A 430 -13.04 -10.09 -21.37
N PRO A 431 -13.93 -9.08 -21.37
CA PRO A 431 -14.43 -8.49 -22.62
C PRO A 431 -13.37 -7.66 -23.33
N VAL A 432 -12.41 -7.10 -22.58
CA VAL A 432 -11.28 -6.31 -23.08
C VAL A 432 -10.02 -6.65 -22.27
N PRO A 433 -8.82 -6.59 -22.88
CA PRO A 433 -7.59 -6.76 -22.11
C PRO A 433 -7.34 -5.56 -21.19
N PRO A 434 -6.60 -5.75 -20.08
CA PRO A 434 -6.13 -4.63 -19.27
C PRO A 434 -5.07 -3.82 -20.02
N VAL A 435 -4.94 -2.55 -19.66
CA VAL A 435 -3.87 -1.65 -20.12
C VAL A 435 -2.53 -2.07 -19.53
N ALA A 436 -2.52 -2.37 -18.23
CA ALA A 436 -1.36 -2.82 -17.48
C ALA A 436 -1.81 -3.86 -16.44
N ILE A 437 -0.89 -4.76 -16.09
CA ILE A 437 -1.05 -5.71 -14.99
C ILE A 437 -0.04 -5.34 -13.91
N THR A 438 -0.52 -5.19 -12.68
CA THR A 438 0.29 -5.03 -11.47
C THR A 438 0.17 -6.29 -10.64
N MET A 439 1.25 -6.65 -9.95
CA MET A 439 1.31 -7.84 -9.12
C MET A 439 2.16 -7.57 -7.87
N ALA A 440 1.64 -7.91 -6.71
CA ALA A 440 2.36 -7.83 -5.44
C ALA A 440 2.62 -9.25 -4.91
N HIS A 441 3.82 -9.49 -4.41
CA HIS A 441 4.13 -10.76 -3.76
C HIS A 441 3.57 -10.85 -2.35
N SER A 442 3.61 -9.74 -1.62
CA SER A 442 3.28 -9.68 -0.19
C SER A 442 4.04 -10.73 0.61
N ALA A 443 5.31 -10.94 0.25
CA ALA A 443 6.17 -11.92 0.90
C ALA A 443 6.92 -11.28 2.07
N GLN A 444 7.57 -10.13 1.89
CA GLN A 444 8.36 -9.47 2.95
C GLN A 444 7.52 -8.93 4.11
N ASP A 445 6.22 -8.77 3.93
CA ASP A 445 5.25 -8.44 4.99
C ASP A 445 4.51 -9.67 5.54
N ASP A 446 4.91 -10.88 5.14
CA ASP A 446 4.44 -12.18 5.62
C ASP A 446 2.95 -12.50 5.38
N TYR A 447 2.28 -11.80 4.45
CA TYR A 447 0.90 -12.11 4.06
C TYR A 447 0.81 -13.27 3.07
N CYS A 448 1.61 -13.32 2.01
CA CYS A 448 1.74 -14.50 1.16
C CYS A 448 2.76 -15.48 1.76
N PRO A 449 2.42 -16.76 1.96
CA PRO A 449 3.35 -17.73 2.55
C PRO A 449 4.65 -17.88 1.76
N GLN A 450 5.77 -17.67 2.44
CA GLN A 450 7.13 -17.72 1.89
C GLN A 450 7.46 -19.02 1.14
N ASP A 451 6.89 -20.15 1.55
CA ASP A 451 7.08 -21.45 0.92
C ASP A 451 6.19 -21.68 -0.32
N GLN A 452 5.22 -20.79 -0.57
CA GLN A 452 4.27 -20.88 -1.69
C GLN A 452 4.44 -19.76 -2.73
N VAL A 453 4.91 -18.57 -2.34
CA VAL A 453 4.93 -17.36 -3.21
C VAL A 453 5.56 -17.61 -4.58
N ALA A 454 6.75 -18.22 -4.63
CA ALA A 454 7.46 -18.48 -5.90
C ALA A 454 6.68 -19.44 -6.82
N PHE A 455 6.00 -20.42 -6.25
CA PHE A 455 5.14 -21.33 -7.02
C PHE A 455 3.90 -20.60 -7.53
N ILE A 456 3.28 -19.77 -6.70
CA ILE A 456 2.10 -18.99 -7.07
C ILE A 456 2.45 -18.02 -8.21
N GLU A 457 3.54 -17.25 -8.07
CA GLU A 457 4.03 -16.31 -9.10
C GLU A 457 4.24 -17.01 -10.45
N GLU A 458 5.01 -18.12 -10.46
CA GLU A 458 5.29 -18.89 -11.67
C GLU A 458 3.98 -19.34 -12.36
N ARG A 459 3.01 -19.79 -11.56
CA ARG A 459 1.72 -20.26 -12.06
C ARG A 459 0.87 -19.12 -12.61
N VAL A 460 0.77 -18.01 -11.91
CA VAL A 460 0.02 -16.83 -12.36
C VAL A 460 0.61 -16.28 -13.66
N LEU A 461 1.92 -16.11 -13.75
CA LEU A 461 2.59 -15.66 -14.97
C LEU A 461 2.35 -16.59 -16.16
N ARG A 462 2.37 -17.92 -15.92
CA ARG A 462 2.06 -18.91 -16.96
C ARG A 462 0.61 -18.79 -17.43
N LEU A 463 -0.35 -18.59 -16.52
CA LEU A 463 -1.76 -18.38 -16.87
C LEU A 463 -1.99 -17.10 -17.66
N LEU A 464 -1.33 -16.00 -17.26
CA LEU A 464 -1.35 -14.75 -18.02
C LEU A 464 -0.81 -14.96 -19.43
N LYS A 465 0.31 -15.69 -19.59
CA LYS A 465 0.88 -15.98 -20.91
C LYS A 465 -0.02 -16.89 -21.75
N ASP A 466 -0.64 -17.90 -21.14
CA ASP A 466 -1.60 -18.79 -21.80
C ASP A 466 -2.78 -18.02 -22.41
N VAL A 467 -3.33 -17.04 -21.68
CA VAL A 467 -4.54 -16.30 -22.09
C VAL A 467 -4.23 -15.12 -23.00
N PHE A 468 -3.19 -14.34 -22.69
CA PHE A 468 -2.86 -13.13 -23.44
C PHE A 468 -1.89 -13.39 -24.60
N GLY A 469 -1.08 -14.47 -24.54
CA GLY A 469 -0.20 -14.91 -25.62
C GLY A 469 0.84 -13.85 -26.01
N GLU A 470 0.87 -13.52 -27.30
CA GLU A 470 1.79 -12.50 -27.85
C GLU A 470 1.41 -11.06 -27.46
N ARG A 471 0.23 -10.84 -26.87
CA ARG A 471 -0.19 -9.53 -26.33
C ARG A 471 0.46 -9.22 -25.00
N LEU A 472 0.91 -10.21 -24.24
CA LEU A 472 1.62 -10.00 -22.97
C LEU A 472 3.10 -9.70 -23.25
N ASN A 473 3.70 -8.80 -22.48
CA ASN A 473 5.15 -8.58 -22.54
C ASN A 473 5.89 -9.90 -22.27
N ASP A 474 7.07 -10.07 -22.89
CA ASP A 474 7.82 -11.33 -22.80
C ASP A 474 8.52 -11.51 -21.45
N LYS A 475 8.88 -10.41 -20.79
CA LYS A 475 9.47 -10.40 -19.45
C LYS A 475 8.62 -9.52 -18.54
N ALA A 476 8.31 -10.03 -17.35
CA ALA A 476 7.79 -9.19 -16.27
C ALA A 476 8.89 -8.25 -15.77
N ILE A 477 8.49 -7.08 -15.27
CA ILE A 477 9.41 -6.08 -14.73
C ILE A 477 9.40 -6.25 -13.22
N LEU A 478 10.52 -6.67 -12.65
CA LEU A 478 10.67 -6.96 -11.24
C LEU A 478 11.31 -5.76 -10.52
N GLN A 479 10.50 -4.95 -9.85
CA GLN A 479 10.97 -3.72 -9.20
C GLN A 479 12.01 -4.03 -8.10
N TYR A 480 11.74 -5.05 -7.27
CA TYR A 480 12.62 -5.47 -6.18
C TYR A 480 13.96 -6.06 -6.65
N MET A 481 14.14 -6.30 -7.95
CA MET A 481 15.41 -6.69 -8.56
C MET A 481 16.13 -5.54 -9.29
N ASP A 482 15.64 -4.31 -9.15
CA ASP A 482 16.11 -3.13 -9.89
C ASP A 482 16.15 -3.36 -11.41
N ASP A 483 15.19 -4.14 -11.94
CA ASP A 483 15.13 -4.41 -13.37
C ASP A 483 14.99 -3.09 -14.14
N PRO A 484 15.87 -2.76 -15.12
CA PRO A 484 15.76 -1.52 -15.85
C PRO A 484 14.50 -1.54 -16.72
N TRP A 485 13.70 -0.49 -16.64
CA TRP A 485 12.48 -0.35 -17.40
C TRP A 485 12.29 1.09 -17.89
N ASP A 486 11.58 1.22 -19.01
CA ASP A 486 11.20 2.51 -19.58
C ASP A 486 9.79 2.35 -20.15
N VAL A 487 8.80 2.93 -19.46
CA VAL A 487 7.38 2.83 -19.84
C VAL A 487 7.12 3.26 -21.29
N MET A 488 7.95 4.13 -21.85
CA MET A 488 7.80 4.62 -23.22
C MET A 488 8.28 3.61 -24.27
N LYS A 489 9.04 2.59 -23.84
CA LYS A 489 9.58 1.52 -24.68
C LYS A 489 8.79 0.20 -24.58
N LEU A 490 7.78 0.11 -23.70
CA LEU A 490 7.00 -1.11 -23.44
C LEU A 490 5.91 -1.42 -24.50
#